data_AF-D4Z288-F1
#
_entry.id   AF-D4Z288-F1
#
_cell.length_a   1.000
_cell.length_b   1.000
_cell.length_c   1.000
_cell.angle_alpha   90.00
_cell.angle_beta   90.00
_cell.angle_gamma   90.00
#
_symmetry.space_group_name_H-M   'P 1'
#
loop_
_entity.id
_entity.type
_entity.pdbx_description
1 polymer ?
#
loop_
_entity_poly.entity_id
_entity_poly.type
_entity_poly.pdbx_seq_one_letter_code
_entity_poly.pdbx_strand_id
1 'polypeptide(L)'
;MRPLLIGQGANDPRVNKAESDQIVGAMAANSIPVTYVLFPDEGHGFARPENNIAFNAIAENFLKTCLGGRSEPIGDALRASTAQVPHGAEFAAGLSKALLAR
;
A
#
# COMPACT_ATOMS: atom_id res chain seq x y z
N MET A 1 9.31 -16.46 -2.64
CA MET A 1 8.01 -16.00 -2.07
C MET A 1 7.28 -15.21 -3.14
N ARG A 2 5.94 -15.14 -3.11
CA ARG A 2 5.12 -14.36 -4.05
C ARG A 2 4.31 -13.31 -3.27
N PRO A 3 4.98 -12.25 -2.77
CA PRO A 3 4.29 -11.18 -2.06
C PRO A 3 3.41 -10.37 -3.03
N LEU A 4 2.30 -9.82 -2.53
CA LEU A 4 1.42 -8.94 -3.29
C LEU A 4 1.28 -7.57 -2.61
N LEU A 5 1.30 -6.51 -3.41
CA LEU A 5 0.91 -5.17 -2.99
C LEU A 5 -0.41 -4.80 -3.66
N ILE A 6 -1.38 -4.35 -2.88
CA ILE A 6 -2.68 -3.87 -3.36
C ILE A 6 -2.80 -2.39 -3.00
N GLY A 7 -3.07 -1.55 -3.99
CA GLY A 7 -3.49 -0.16 -3.81
C GLY A 7 -4.93 0.01 -4.27
N GLN A 8 -5.81 0.50 -3.40
CA GLN A 8 -7.24 0.65 -3.67
C GLN A 8 -7.72 2.05 -3.31
N GLY A 9 -8.47 2.72 -4.19
CA GLY A 9 -9.27 3.89 -3.82
C GLY A 9 -10.61 3.45 -3.21
N ALA A 10 -11.01 4.03 -2.09
CA ALA A 10 -12.24 3.65 -1.41
C ALA A 10 -13.51 3.99 -2.20
N ASN A 11 -13.44 4.97 -3.10
CA ASN A 11 -14.57 5.46 -3.90
C ASN A 11 -14.48 5.03 -5.38
N ASP A 12 -13.77 3.93 -5.68
CA ASP A 12 -13.66 3.42 -7.06
C ASP A 12 -15.03 2.94 -7.57
N PRO A 13 -15.61 3.58 -8.62
CA PRO A 13 -16.90 3.16 -9.16
C PRO A 13 -16.82 1.94 -10.06
N ARG A 14 -15.61 1.51 -10.46
CA ARG A 14 -15.37 0.39 -11.38
C ARG A 14 -15.08 -0.90 -10.64
N VAL A 15 -14.31 -0.84 -9.55
CA VAL A 15 -13.91 -2.00 -8.75
C VAL A 15 -14.20 -1.73 -7.28
N ASN A 16 -15.13 -2.50 -6.71
CA ASN A 16 -15.53 -2.36 -5.31
C ASN A 16 -14.34 -2.72 -4.39
N LYS A 17 -14.11 -1.93 -3.35
CA LYS A 17 -13.17 -2.22 -2.26
C LYS A 17 -13.30 -3.64 -1.71
N ALA A 18 -14.53 -4.18 -1.66
CA ALA A 18 -14.80 -5.54 -1.19
C ALA A 18 -14.01 -6.61 -1.98
N GLU A 19 -13.72 -6.39 -3.26
CA GLU A 19 -12.90 -7.31 -4.07
C GLU A 19 -11.46 -7.36 -3.54
N SER A 20 -10.87 -6.20 -3.26
CA SER A 20 -9.55 -6.10 -2.62
C SER A 20 -9.54 -6.75 -1.24
N ASP A 21 -10.58 -6.53 -0.43
CA ASP A 21 -10.69 -7.13 0.90
C ASP A 21 -10.77 -8.68 0.83
N GLN A 22 -11.49 -9.24 -0.16
CA GLN A 22 -11.57 -10.68 -0.38
C GLN A 22 -10.20 -11.28 -0.73
N ILE A 23 -9.43 -10.62 -1.60
CA ILE A 23 -8.08 -11.06 -1.96
C ILE A 23 -7.16 -11.05 -0.74
N VAL A 24 -7.18 -9.97 0.05
CA VAL A 24 -6.39 -9.87 1.29
C VAL A 24 -6.75 -10.98 2.26
N GLY A 25 -8.05 -11.23 2.48
CA GLY A 25 -8.53 -12.30 3.35
C GLY A 25 -8.06 -13.69 2.90
N ALA A 26 -8.17 -13.98 1.60
CA ALA A 26 -7.72 -15.25 1.03
C ALA A 26 -6.20 -15.42 1.15
N MET A 27 -5.41 -14.37 0.89
CA MET A 27 -3.96 -14.40 1.02
C MET A 27 -3.51 -14.59 2.47
N ALA A 28 -4.11 -13.85 3.41
CA ALA A 28 -3.83 -13.96 4.83
C ALA A 28 -4.16 -15.37 5.36
N ALA A 29 -5.32 -15.94 4.97
CA ALA A 29 -5.71 -17.29 5.35
C ALA A 29 -4.72 -18.37 4.85
N ASN A 30 -4.06 -18.12 3.72
CA ASN A 30 -3.05 -19.00 3.15
C ASN A 30 -1.62 -18.64 3.59
N SER A 31 -1.45 -17.74 4.56
CA SER A 31 -0.13 -17.25 5.02
C SER A 31 0.75 -16.69 3.90
N ILE A 32 0.14 -16.10 2.87
CA ILE A 32 0.84 -15.45 1.77
C ILE A 32 0.97 -13.95 2.10
N PRO A 33 2.20 -13.38 2.11
CA PRO A 33 2.40 -11.98 2.41
C PRO A 33 1.64 -11.06 1.44
N VAL A 34 0.80 -10.18 1.99
CA VAL A 34 0.06 -9.17 1.23
C VAL A 34 0.15 -7.85 1.96
N THR A 35 0.50 -6.77 1.26
CA THR A 35 0.40 -5.40 1.76
C THR A 35 -0.80 -4.74 1.12
N TYR A 36 -1.70 -4.20 1.94
CA TYR A 36 -2.90 -3.54 1.45
C TYR A 36 -2.89 -2.06 1.83
N VAL A 37 -2.94 -1.19 0.83
CA VAL A 37 -3.00 0.25 0.97
C VAL A 37 -4.35 0.75 0.44
N LEU A 38 -5.11 1.42 1.30
CA LEU A 38 -6.41 1.99 1.00
C LEU A 38 -6.31 3.52 1.00
N PHE A 39 -6.84 4.18 -0.02
CA PHE A 39 -6.89 5.63 -0.14
C PHE A 39 -8.35 6.11 0.00
N PRO A 40 -8.77 6.62 1.17
CA PRO A 40 -10.16 6.97 1.45
C PRO A 40 -10.75 8.08 0.57
N ASP A 41 -9.91 8.96 0.03
CA ASP A 41 -10.30 10.12 -0.79
C ASP A 41 -10.04 9.91 -2.29
N GLU A 42 -9.69 8.69 -2.70
CA GLU A 42 -9.42 8.34 -4.10
C GLU A 42 -10.47 7.39 -4.69
N GLY A 43 -10.48 7.29 -6.02
CA GLY A 43 -11.34 6.40 -6.80
C GLY A 43 -10.54 5.37 -7.60
N HIS A 44 -10.81 5.25 -8.90
CA HIS A 44 -10.16 4.23 -9.76
C HIS A 44 -8.67 4.44 -10.02
N GLY A 45 -8.18 5.65 -9.77
CA GLY A 45 -6.76 5.97 -9.81
C GLY A 45 -6.45 6.99 -8.73
N PHE A 46 -5.16 7.22 -8.49
CA PHE A 46 -4.70 8.20 -7.51
C PHE A 46 -4.46 9.54 -8.22
N ALA A 47 -5.44 10.42 -8.13
CA ALA A 47 -5.41 11.73 -8.78
C ALA A 47 -4.66 12.78 -7.95
N ARG A 48 -4.67 12.65 -6.62
CA ARG A 48 -4.00 13.60 -5.73
C ARG A 48 -2.49 13.34 -5.72
N PRO A 49 -1.65 14.36 -5.95
CA PRO A 49 -0.20 14.20 -5.97
C PRO A 49 0.35 13.55 -4.69
N GLU A 50 -0.21 13.91 -3.53
CA GLU A 50 0.22 13.40 -2.23
C GLU A 50 -0.01 11.89 -2.11
N ASN A 51 -1.15 11.39 -2.61
CA ASN A 51 -1.48 9.97 -2.62
C ASN A 51 -0.67 9.20 -3.66
N ASN A 52 -0.41 9.81 -4.82
CA ASN A 52 0.44 9.23 -5.85
C ASN A 52 1.88 9.07 -5.36
N ILE A 53 2.45 10.11 -4.73
CA ILE A 53 3.77 10.08 -4.10
C ILE A 53 3.82 9.02 -3.01
N ALA A 54 2.83 8.98 -2.11
CA ALA A 54 2.77 7.98 -1.06
C ALA A 54 2.72 6.55 -1.62
N PHE A 55 1.89 6.29 -2.64
CA PHE A 55 1.82 4.99 -3.28
C PHE A 55 3.16 4.59 -3.91
N ASN A 56 3.81 5.50 -4.64
CA ASN A 56 5.11 5.22 -5.26
C ASN A 56 6.19 4.96 -4.22
N ALA A 57 6.23 5.71 -3.11
CA ALA A 57 7.16 5.46 -2.02
C ALA A 57 6.94 4.08 -1.38
N ILE A 58 5.68 3.66 -1.20
CA ILE A 58 5.34 2.31 -0.72
C ILE A 58 5.75 1.25 -1.74
N ALA A 59 5.41 1.45 -3.02
CA ALA A 59 5.71 0.51 -4.09
C ALA A 59 7.22 0.31 -4.27
N GLU A 60 8.00 1.38 -4.24
CA GLU A 60 9.47 1.31 -4.32
C GLU A 60 10.05 0.48 -3.16
N ASN A 61 9.59 0.72 -1.93
CA ASN A 61 10.07 0.01 -0.76
C ASN A 61 9.56 -1.43 -0.67
N PHE A 62 8.38 -1.72 -1.22
CA PHE A 62 7.90 -3.08 -1.43
C PHE A 62 8.75 -3.82 -2.47
N LEU A 63 9.00 -3.20 -3.62
CA LEU A 63 9.83 -3.78 -4.69
C LEU A 63 11.25 -4.03 -4.22
N LYS A 64 11.85 -3.15 -3.40
CA LYS A 64 13.14 -3.41 -2.74
C LYS A 64 13.12 -4.67 -1.90
N THR A 65 12.08 -4.92 -1.10
CA THR A 65 11.97 -6.16 -0.32
C THR A 65 11.92 -7.39 -1.22
N CYS A 66 11.32 -7.27 -2.42
CA CYS A 66 11.11 -8.38 -3.34
C CYS A 66 12.29 -8.65 -4.28
N LEU A 67 12.88 -7.59 -4.82
CA LEU A 67 13.88 -7.61 -5.91
C LEU A 67 15.27 -7.22 -5.42
N GLY A 68 15.39 -6.64 -4.22
CA GLY A 68 16.61 -6.02 -3.72
C GLY A 68 16.88 -4.66 -4.36
N GLY A 69 18.07 -4.12 -4.10
CA GLY A 69 18.54 -2.86 -4.68
C GLY A 69 18.33 -1.63 -3.79
N ARG A 70 18.48 -0.46 -4.42
CA ARG A 70 18.34 0.84 -3.76
C ARG A 70 16.87 1.26 -3.79
N SER A 71 16.42 1.86 -2.69
CA SER A 71 15.16 2.60 -2.62
C SER A 71 15.39 3.90 -1.87
N GLU A 72 14.61 4.92 -2.18
CA GLU A 72 14.44 6.06 -1.30
C GLU A 72 13.70 5.63 -0.02
N PRO A 73 14.15 6.03 1.18
CA PRO A 73 13.36 5.83 2.40
C PRO A 73 12.03 6.56 2.31
N ILE A 74 10.95 5.92 2.75
CA ILE A 74 9.59 6.47 2.69
C ILE A 74 9.48 7.89 3.31
N GLY A 75 10.24 8.17 4.37
CA GLY A 75 10.33 9.51 4.95
C GLY A 75 8.97 10.11 5.30
N ASP A 76 8.74 11.35 4.86
CA ASP A 76 7.49 12.09 5.07
C ASP A 76 6.44 11.87 3.97
N ALA A 77 6.67 10.94 3.02
CA ALA A 77 5.77 10.75 1.88
C ALA A 77 4.32 10.41 2.28
N LEU A 78 4.11 9.75 3.42
CA LEU A 78 2.77 9.44 3.93
C LEU A 78 2.14 10.57 4.75
N ARG A 79 2.90 11.59 5.17
CA ARG A 79 2.42 12.64 6.08
C ARG A 79 1.25 13.42 5.48
N ALA A 80 1.36 13.78 4.21
CA ALA A 80 0.34 14.55 3.48
C ALA A 80 -0.73 13.66 2.82
N SER A 81 -0.54 12.34 2.80
CA SER A 81 -1.44 11.40 2.16
C SER A 81 -2.54 10.91 3.10
N THR A 82 -3.68 10.51 2.53
CA THR A 82 -4.76 9.83 3.26
C THR A 82 -4.53 8.34 3.40
N ALA A 83 -3.48 7.77 2.79
CA ALA A 83 -3.18 6.34 2.74
C ALA A 83 -3.36 5.65 4.09
N GLN A 84 -4.21 4.63 4.14
CA GLN A 84 -4.36 3.72 5.26
C GLN A 84 -3.75 2.38 4.87
N VAL A 85 -3.17 1.66 5.82
CA VAL A 85 -2.60 0.32 5.56
C VAL A 85 -3.31 -0.68 6.47
N PRO A 86 -4.48 -1.21 6.05
CA PRO A 86 -5.25 -2.11 6.90
C PRO A 86 -4.55 -3.46 7.15
N HIS A 87 -3.59 -3.84 6.31
CA HIS A 87 -2.88 -5.13 6.45
C HIS A 87 -1.47 -5.08 5.86
N GLY A 88 -0.53 -5.78 6.51
CA GLY A 88 0.78 -6.12 5.94
C GLY A 88 1.76 -4.97 5.76
N ALA A 89 1.72 -3.97 6.65
CA ALA A 89 2.68 -2.87 6.66
C ALA A 89 4.13 -3.36 6.84
N GLU A 90 4.32 -4.48 7.52
CA GLU A 90 5.61 -5.11 7.79
C GLU A 90 6.28 -5.69 6.54
N PHE A 91 5.55 -5.91 5.44
CA PHE A 91 6.10 -6.50 4.23
C PHE A 91 6.73 -5.47 3.28
N ALA A 92 6.54 -4.17 3.52
CA ALA A 92 7.20 -3.09 2.78
C ALA A 92 8.24 -2.39 3.67
N ALA A 93 9.47 -2.26 3.17
CA ALA A 93 10.59 -1.76 3.97
C ALA A 93 10.32 -0.34 4.51
N GLY A 94 10.35 -0.18 5.83
CA GLY A 94 10.17 1.12 6.48
C GLY A 94 8.72 1.64 6.54
N LEU A 95 7.74 0.92 5.99
CA LEU A 95 6.35 1.36 5.96
C LEU A 95 5.72 1.44 7.35
N SER A 96 5.88 0.42 8.20
CA SER A 96 5.39 0.46 9.58
C SER A 96 5.95 1.65 10.36
N LYS A 97 7.23 2.00 10.14
CA LYS A 97 7.88 3.15 10.78
C LYS A 97 7.30 4.48 10.26
N ALA A 98 7.11 4.60 8.95
CA ALA A 98 6.55 5.81 8.34
C ALA A 98 5.09 6.05 8.79
N LEU A 99 4.29 4.99 8.95
CA LEU A 99 2.92 5.08 9.46
C LEU A 99 2.88 5.56 10.92
N LEU A 100 3.82 5.14 11.75
CA LEU A 100 3.91 5.57 13.16
C LEU A 100 4.39 7.03 13.31
N ALA A 101 5.09 7.56 12.30
CA ALA A 101 5.64 8.92 12.30
C ALA A 101 4.69 9.97 11.70
N ARG A 102 3.49 9.55 11.27
CA ARG A 102 2.47 10.34 10.59
C ARG A 102 1.67 11.21 11.55
#